data_AF-A4XN31-F1
#
_entry.id   AF-A4XN31-F1
#
_cell.length_a   1.000
_cell.length_b   1.000
_cell.length_c   1.000
_cell.angle_alpha   90.00
_cell.angle_beta   90.00
_cell.angle_gamma   90.00
#
_symmetry.space_group_name_H-M   'P 1'
#
loop_
_entity.id
_entity.type
_entity.pdbx_description
1 polymer ?
#
loop_
_entity_poly.entity_id
_entity_poly.type
_entity_poly.pdbx_seq_one_letter_code
_entity_poly.pdbx_strand_id
1 'polypeptide(L)'
;MLDLRHPLPLENIAFIIDGPLAIYGQPAKLHAYILRYLHQLRDKGFIYFGVIKSGRLKDHFTILEERLKQQGINIPYNSFMLVNDEYRFKYIQRRPKQNKYFGIEVLYGQDFLFYSDKGKKYVISLPYPVPEKNESAFEKYIFNHNTYGTLPIVLDLLNRISIDLYEDAVLPIALAHKFASISLNPGIKILEIFTKNYIQQQ
;
A
#
# COMPACT_ATOMS: atom_id res chain seq x y z
N MET A 1 -10.78 -24.84 8.22
CA MET A 1 -9.43 -25.37 7.94
C MET A 1 -9.30 -25.42 6.43
N LEU A 2 -8.46 -24.55 5.83
CA LEU A 2 -8.28 -24.49 4.37
C LEU A 2 -7.58 -25.77 3.90
N ASP A 3 -8.20 -26.51 2.99
CA ASP A 3 -7.60 -27.69 2.36
C ASP A 3 -6.54 -27.23 1.36
N LEU A 4 -5.26 -27.44 1.68
CA LEU A 4 -4.11 -27.05 0.85
C LEU A 4 -4.00 -27.86 -0.45
N ARG A 5 -4.88 -28.84 -0.68
CA ARG A 5 -4.87 -29.72 -1.87
C ARG A 5 -5.57 -29.13 -3.09
N HIS A 6 -6.29 -28.02 -2.94
CA HIS A 6 -6.90 -27.29 -4.06
C HIS A 6 -6.53 -25.80 -3.97
N PRO A 7 -5.75 -25.25 -4.92
CA PRO A 7 -5.49 -23.82 -4.93
C PRO A 7 -6.80 -23.05 -5.06
N LEU A 8 -6.99 -22.03 -4.21
CA LEU A 8 -8.18 -21.19 -4.28
C LEU A 8 -8.27 -20.53 -5.67
N PRO A 9 -9.48 -20.41 -6.24
CA PRO A 9 -9.69 -19.60 -7.44
C PRO A 9 -9.14 -18.19 -7.23
N LEU A 10 -8.42 -17.67 -8.24
CA LEU A 10 -7.75 -16.37 -8.17
C LEU A 10 -8.72 -15.23 -7.79
N GLU A 11 -9.97 -15.32 -8.25
CA GLU A 11 -11.07 -14.40 -7.93
C GLU A 11 -11.41 -14.30 -6.43
N ASN A 12 -10.98 -15.25 -5.61
CA ASN A 12 -11.21 -15.26 -4.16
C ASN A 12 -9.95 -14.84 -3.38
N ILE A 13 -8.94 -14.28 -4.03
CA ILE A 13 -7.65 -13.95 -3.43
C ILE A 13 -7.42 -12.44 -3.46
N ALA A 14 -7.03 -11.91 -2.30
CA ALA A 14 -6.52 -10.56 -2.16
C ALA A 14 -5.02 -10.58 -1.85
N PHE A 15 -4.23 -9.93 -2.71
CA PHE A 15 -2.81 -9.69 -2.52
C PHE A 15 -2.61 -8.29 -1.91
N ILE A 16 -1.99 -8.26 -0.73
CA ILE A 16 -1.73 -7.03 0.00
C ILE A 16 -0.22 -6.83 0.08
N ILE A 17 0.27 -5.74 -0.51
CA ILE A 17 1.66 -5.34 -0.44
C ILE A 17 1.85 -4.43 0.78
N ASP A 18 2.83 -4.72 1.64
CA ASP A 18 3.20 -3.81 2.74
C ASP A 18 4.08 -2.68 2.21
N GLY A 19 3.43 -1.62 1.73
CA GLY A 19 4.07 -0.48 1.10
C GLY A 19 3.34 0.00 -0.17
N PRO A 20 3.92 1.00 -0.86
CA PRO A 20 3.37 1.49 -2.12
C PRO A 20 3.53 0.45 -3.23
N LEU A 21 2.70 0.53 -4.26
CA LEU A 21 2.91 -0.20 -5.50
C LEU A 21 4.04 0.46 -6.28
N ALA A 22 5.28 0.11 -5.93
CA ALA A 22 6.50 0.74 -6.43
C ALA A 22 7.67 -0.24 -6.56
N ILE A 23 8.57 0.03 -7.49
CA ILE A 23 9.91 -0.57 -7.56
C ILE A 23 10.94 0.55 -7.65
N TYR A 24 11.92 0.53 -6.75
CA TYR A 24 12.96 1.56 -6.65
C TYR A 24 14.33 1.03 -7.10
N GLY A 25 15.24 1.96 -7.40
CA GLY A 25 16.64 1.67 -7.73
C GLY A 25 16.83 1.10 -9.13
N GLN A 26 17.90 0.34 -9.33
CA GLN A 26 18.23 -0.29 -10.62
C GLN A 26 17.07 -1.08 -11.26
N PRO A 27 16.26 -1.87 -10.53
CA PRO A 27 15.16 -2.60 -11.13
C PRO A 27 13.91 -1.75 -11.43
N ALA A 28 13.92 -0.43 -11.20
CA ALA A 28 12.74 0.43 -11.35
C ALA A 28 12.03 0.26 -12.70
N LYS A 29 12.75 -0.02 -13.79
CA LYS A 29 12.17 -0.30 -15.12
C LYS A 29 11.16 -1.45 -15.14
N LEU A 30 11.20 -2.37 -14.17
CA LEU A 30 10.23 -3.45 -14.04
C LEU A 30 8.81 -2.99 -13.72
N HIS A 31 8.64 -1.78 -13.17
CA HIS A 31 7.32 -1.25 -12.83
C HIS A 31 6.35 -1.25 -14.02
N ALA A 32 6.85 -0.95 -15.23
CA ALA A 32 6.04 -0.87 -16.44
C ALA A 32 5.53 -2.25 -16.88
N TYR A 33 6.37 -3.29 -16.75
CA TYR A 33 6.00 -4.66 -17.08
C TYR A 33 4.98 -5.22 -16.08
N ILE A 34 5.16 -4.92 -14.79
CA ILE A 34 4.19 -5.30 -13.74
C ILE A 34 2.85 -4.62 -14.00
N LEU A 35 2.85 -3.30 -14.28
CA LEU A 35 1.64 -2.57 -14.60
C LEU A 35 0.89 -3.23 -15.76
N ARG A 36 1.59 -3.49 -16.88
CA ARG A 36 0.99 -4.12 -18.06
C ARG A 36 0.41 -5.51 -17.74
N TYR A 37 1.11 -6.30 -16.93
CA TYR A 37 0.65 -7.63 -16.53
C TYR A 37 -0.58 -7.58 -15.62
N LEU A 38 -0.57 -6.72 -14.59
CA LEU A 38 -1.73 -6.51 -13.72
C LEU A 38 -2.95 -6.04 -14.51
N HIS A 39 -2.74 -5.14 -15.48
CA HIS A 39 -3.80 -4.65 -16.34
C HIS A 39 -4.40 -5.74 -17.25
N GLN A 40 -3.59 -6.71 -17.71
CA GLN A 40 -4.09 -7.89 -18.46
C GLN A 40 -4.92 -8.83 -17.59
N LEU A 41 -4.61 -8.90 -16.29
CA LEU A 41 -5.32 -9.76 -15.36
C LEU A 41 -6.51 -9.08 -14.67
N ARG A 42 -6.78 -7.79 -14.92
CA ARG A 42 -7.79 -7.01 -14.17
C ARG A 42 -9.19 -7.65 -14.15
N ASP A 43 -9.54 -8.41 -15.18
CA ASP A 43 -10.85 -9.08 -15.31
C ASP A 43 -10.86 -10.50 -14.70
N LYS A 44 -9.77 -10.92 -14.03
CA LYS A 44 -9.65 -12.23 -13.37
C LYS A 44 -10.17 -12.27 -11.93
N GLY A 45 -10.73 -11.16 -11.44
CA GLY A 45 -11.45 -11.09 -10.17
C GLY A 45 -10.60 -11.01 -8.90
N PHE A 46 -9.27 -11.08 -8.97
CA PHE A 46 -8.43 -10.91 -7.77
C PHE A 46 -8.30 -9.46 -7.35
N ILE A 47 -7.98 -9.27 -6.08
CA ILE A 47 -7.69 -7.96 -5.50
C ILE A 47 -6.19 -7.81 -5.32
N TYR A 48 -5.64 -6.66 -5.67
CA TYR A 48 -4.20 -6.36 -5.51
C TYR A 48 -4.03 -4.89 -5.13
N PHE A 49 -3.42 -4.63 -3.98
CA PHE A 49 -3.20 -3.27 -3.50
C PHE A 49 -2.06 -3.20 -2.49
N GLY A 50 -1.49 -2.01 -2.36
CA GLY A 50 -0.52 -1.67 -1.32
C GLY A 50 -1.17 -0.99 -0.14
N VAL A 51 -0.63 -1.21 1.07
CA VAL A 51 -0.94 -0.45 2.28
C VAL A 51 0.31 0.26 2.74
N ILE A 52 0.29 1.60 2.72
CA ILE A 52 1.42 2.45 3.07
C ILE A 52 1.26 2.90 4.52
N LYS A 53 2.20 2.48 5.38
CA LYS A 53 2.15 2.74 6.83
C LYS A 53 3.08 3.86 7.29
N SER A 54 3.92 4.38 6.40
CA SER A 54 4.92 5.39 6.74
C SER A 54 5.20 6.32 5.57
N GLY A 55 5.85 7.45 5.88
CA GLY A 55 6.27 8.46 4.91
C GLY A 55 5.30 9.62 4.80
N ARG A 56 5.71 10.63 4.01
CA ARG A 56 5.10 11.97 4.00
C ARG A 56 3.59 11.98 3.79
N LEU A 57 3.07 11.12 2.93
CA LEU A 57 1.63 11.06 2.67
C LEU A 57 0.85 10.57 3.89
N LYS A 58 1.40 9.59 4.61
CA LYS A 58 0.80 9.07 5.83
C LYS A 58 0.87 10.10 6.97
N ASP A 59 2.02 10.73 7.15
CA ASP A 59 2.21 11.80 8.13
C ASP A 59 1.24 12.96 7.85
N HIS A 60 1.12 13.36 6.58
CA HIS A 60 0.18 14.39 6.14
C HIS A 60 -1.27 14.04 6.46
N PHE A 61 -1.69 12.79 6.28
CA PHE A 61 -3.08 12.39 6.59
C PHE A 61 -3.39 12.54 8.09
N THR A 62 -2.43 12.20 8.96
CA THR A 62 -2.58 12.41 10.41
C THR A 62 -2.68 13.90 10.75
N ILE A 63 -1.78 14.73 10.22
CA ILE A 63 -1.77 16.19 10.45
C ILE A 63 -3.04 16.84 9.89
N LEU A 64 -3.53 16.38 8.74
CA LEU A 64 -4.75 16.88 8.11
C LEU A 64 -5.97 16.68 9.03
N GLU A 65 -6.14 15.46 9.56
CA GLU A 65 -7.23 15.15 10.49
C GLU A 65 -7.16 16.04 11.74
N GLU A 66 -5.98 16.18 12.35
CA GLU A 66 -5.77 17.00 13.55
C GLU A 66 -6.12 18.47 13.30
N ARG A 67 -5.65 19.04 12.18
CA ARG A 67 -5.93 20.44 11.81
C ARG A 67 -7.41 20.68 11.54
N LEU A 68 -8.08 19.76 10.85
CA LEU A 68 -9.51 19.88 10.60
C LEU A 68 -10.29 19.83 11.91
N LYS A 69 -9.94 18.90 12.83
CA LYS A 69 -10.54 18.82 14.16
C LYS A 69 -10.38 20.11 14.97
N GLN A 70 -9.19 20.74 14.93
CA GLN A 70 -8.95 22.04 15.58
C GLN A 70 -9.84 23.16 15.03
N GLN A 71 -10.29 23.04 13.78
CA GLN A 71 -11.21 23.98 13.13
C GLN A 71 -12.68 23.58 13.32
N GLY A 72 -12.98 22.55 14.12
CA GLY A 72 -14.34 22.03 14.31
C GLY A 72 -14.88 21.22 13.13
N ILE A 73 -14.00 20.81 12.21
CA ILE A 73 -14.35 20.04 11.02
C ILE A 73 -13.93 18.58 11.22
N ASN A 74 -14.88 17.65 11.12
CA ASN A 74 -14.60 16.22 11.17
C ASN A 74 -14.54 15.64 9.76
N ILE A 75 -13.55 14.79 9.51
CA ILE A 75 -13.54 13.95 8.30
C ILE A 75 -14.67 12.93 8.44
N PRO A 76 -15.59 12.80 7.47
CA PRO A 76 -16.65 11.80 7.55
C PRO A 76 -16.08 10.39 7.63
N TYR A 77 -16.60 9.55 8.53
CA TYR A 77 -16.20 8.14 8.57
C TYR A 77 -16.55 7.42 7.27
N ASN A 78 -15.79 6.37 7.00
CA ASN A 78 -15.93 5.56 5.79
C ASN A 78 -15.87 6.40 4.49
N SER A 79 -14.95 7.37 4.46
CA SER A 79 -14.72 8.25 3.31
C SER A 79 -13.32 8.08 2.77
N PHE A 80 -13.12 8.42 1.49
CA PHE A 80 -11.82 8.32 0.84
C PHE A 80 -11.53 9.58 0.02
N MET A 81 -10.24 9.78 -0.28
CA MET A 81 -9.76 10.85 -1.15
C MET A 81 -8.68 10.32 -2.08
N LEU A 82 -8.85 10.51 -3.39
CA LEU A 82 -7.80 10.28 -4.36
C LEU A 82 -6.74 11.39 -4.25
N VAL A 83 -5.46 11.01 -4.15
CA VAL A 83 -4.36 11.97 -3.98
C VAL A 83 -3.74 12.31 -5.34
N ASN A 84 -4.31 13.31 -6.03
CA ASN A 84 -3.78 13.75 -7.31
C ASN A 84 -2.47 14.54 -7.15
N ASP A 85 -1.77 14.75 -8.26
CA ASP A 85 -0.47 15.43 -8.25
C ASP A 85 -0.55 16.90 -7.87
N GLU A 86 -1.64 17.59 -8.21
CA GLU A 86 -1.86 18.97 -7.79
C GLU A 86 -1.89 19.08 -6.26
N TYR A 87 -2.70 18.25 -5.60
CA TYR A 87 -2.79 18.17 -4.15
C TYR A 87 -1.45 17.75 -3.53
N ARG A 88 -0.82 16.71 -4.09
CA ARG A 88 0.46 16.19 -3.60
C ARG A 88 1.55 17.26 -3.63
N PHE A 89 1.66 17.99 -4.75
CA PHE A 89 2.71 18.99 -4.92
C PHE A 89 2.46 20.28 -4.15
N LYS A 90 1.20 20.56 -3.82
CA LYS A 90 0.82 21.73 -3.04
C LYS A 90 0.96 21.53 -1.53
N TYR A 91 0.56 20.36 -1.02
CA TYR A 91 0.39 20.16 0.42
C TYR A 91 1.33 19.13 1.05
N ILE A 92 1.84 18.16 0.28
CA ILE A 92 2.57 17.01 0.85
C ILE A 92 4.08 17.10 0.58
N GLN A 93 4.47 17.43 -0.66
CA GLN A 93 5.88 17.49 -1.04
C GLN A 93 6.10 18.39 -2.24
N ARG A 94 7.34 18.83 -2.48
CA ARG A 94 7.65 19.65 -3.65
C ARG A 94 7.56 18.85 -4.95
N ARG A 95 7.14 19.52 -6.02
CA ARG A 95 7.16 18.98 -7.39
C ARG A 95 8.59 18.62 -7.82
N PRO A 96 8.82 17.46 -8.45
CA PRO A 96 10.11 17.12 -9.02
C PRO A 96 10.47 18.06 -10.19
N LYS A 97 11.76 18.35 -10.37
CA LYS A 97 12.24 19.25 -11.43
C LYS A 97 12.08 18.70 -12.84
N GLN A 98 12.16 17.37 -13.00
CA GLN A 98 12.32 16.71 -14.30
C GLN A 98 11.09 15.90 -14.74
N ASN A 99 10.14 15.63 -13.84
CA ASN A 99 9.01 14.74 -14.13
C ASN A 99 7.68 15.49 -14.05
N LYS A 100 6.81 15.29 -15.05
CA LYS A 100 5.45 15.85 -15.04
C LYS A 100 4.61 15.24 -13.91
N TYR A 101 4.65 13.92 -13.77
CA TYR A 101 3.85 13.16 -12.81
C TYR A 101 4.69 12.58 -11.67
N PHE A 102 4.09 12.45 -10.49
CA PHE A 102 4.73 11.84 -9.33
C PHE A 102 5.06 10.37 -9.58
N GLY A 103 6.33 10.00 -9.36
CA GLY A 103 6.76 8.60 -9.36
C GLY A 103 6.60 7.89 -10.71
N ILE A 104 6.57 8.61 -11.83
CA ILE A 104 6.34 8.05 -13.17
C ILE A 104 7.32 6.92 -13.55
N GLU A 105 8.54 6.91 -13.00
CA GLU A 105 9.56 5.90 -13.33
C GLU A 105 9.63 4.73 -12.34
N VAL A 106 8.86 4.77 -11.24
CA VAL A 106 9.00 3.82 -10.12
C VAL A 106 7.66 3.24 -9.66
N LEU A 107 6.58 3.99 -9.74
CA LEU A 107 5.25 3.58 -9.26
C LEU A 107 4.52 2.77 -10.32
N TYR A 108 3.65 1.86 -9.91
CA TYR A 108 2.65 1.25 -10.78
C TYR A 108 1.26 1.27 -10.13
N GLY A 109 1.09 2.12 -9.10
CA GLY A 109 -0.19 2.41 -8.49
C GLY A 109 -0.36 3.86 -8.06
N GLN A 110 -1.62 4.21 -7.79
CA GLN A 110 -2.12 5.51 -7.37
C GLN A 110 -2.52 5.47 -5.90
N ASP A 111 -2.16 6.53 -5.17
CA ASP A 111 -2.46 6.59 -3.74
C ASP A 111 -3.84 7.19 -3.46
N PHE A 112 -4.50 6.63 -2.46
CA PHE A 112 -5.73 7.12 -1.86
C PHE A 112 -5.56 7.20 -0.35
N LEU A 113 -6.19 8.21 0.25
CA LEU A 113 -6.44 8.27 1.68
C LEU A 113 -7.79 7.63 1.95
N PHE A 114 -7.87 6.77 2.95
CA PHE A 114 -9.12 6.16 3.39
C PHE A 114 -9.28 6.32 4.89
N TYR A 115 -10.37 6.98 5.29
CA TYR A 115 -10.79 7.08 6.67
C TYR A 115 -11.88 6.04 6.91
N SER A 116 -11.54 5.01 7.68
CA SER A 116 -12.35 3.81 7.85
C SER A 116 -13.62 4.07 8.66
N ASP A 117 -14.52 3.09 8.70
CA ASP A 117 -15.72 3.12 9.55
C ASP A 117 -15.42 3.26 11.05
N LYS A 118 -14.28 2.70 11.47
CA LYS A 118 -13.70 2.78 12.82
C LYS A 118 -12.72 3.94 13.01
N GLY A 119 -12.65 4.89 12.07
CA GLY A 119 -11.76 6.05 12.16
C GLY A 119 -10.27 5.76 11.98
N LYS A 120 -9.90 4.63 11.35
CA LYS A 120 -8.51 4.33 11.01
C LYS A 120 -8.11 5.02 9.71
N LYS A 121 -6.83 5.42 9.61
CA LYS A 121 -6.30 6.26 8.52
C LYS A 121 -5.44 5.43 7.58
N TYR A 122 -6.05 4.72 6.64
CA TYR A 122 -5.28 3.95 5.67
C TYR A 122 -4.78 4.83 4.53
N VAL A 123 -3.52 4.64 4.14
CA VAL A 123 -3.02 5.10 2.84
C VAL A 123 -2.89 3.86 1.97
N ILE A 124 -3.63 3.82 0.87
CA ILE A 124 -3.70 2.64 -0.01
C ILE A 124 -3.16 3.00 -1.38
N SER A 125 -2.49 2.05 -2.03
CA SER A 125 -1.95 2.20 -3.38
C SER A 125 -2.64 1.18 -4.30
N LEU A 126 -3.46 1.65 -5.24
CA LEU A 126 -4.18 0.79 -6.18
C LEU A 126 -3.48 0.77 -7.54
N PRO A 127 -3.42 -0.36 -8.27
CA PRO A 127 -2.81 -0.42 -9.60
C PRO A 127 -3.37 0.65 -10.53
N TYR A 128 -2.53 1.26 -11.36
CA TYR A 128 -3.05 2.22 -12.33
C TYR A 128 -4.04 1.54 -13.29
N PRO A 129 -5.15 2.21 -13.65
CA PRO A 129 -6.25 1.67 -14.46
C PRO A 129 -5.93 1.70 -15.96
N VAL A 130 -4.66 1.67 -16.33
CA VAL A 130 -4.17 1.79 -17.70
C VAL A 130 -3.03 0.80 -17.94
N PRO A 131 -2.86 0.28 -19.16
CA PRO A 131 -1.82 -0.70 -19.46
C PRO A 131 -0.41 -0.09 -19.44
N GLU A 132 -0.30 1.19 -19.77
CA GLU A 132 0.94 1.92 -19.99
C GLU A 132 0.77 3.39 -19.62
N LYS A 133 1.89 4.09 -19.39
CA LYS A 133 1.92 5.48 -18.92
C LYS A 133 2.14 6.48 -20.06
N ASN A 134 1.31 6.39 -21.11
CA ASN A 134 1.34 7.38 -22.20
C ASN A 134 0.55 8.64 -21.81
N GLU A 135 0.99 9.83 -22.23
CA GLU A 135 0.54 11.08 -21.59
C GLU A 135 -0.98 11.33 -21.66
N SER A 136 -1.64 11.09 -22.80
CA SER A 136 -3.04 11.49 -22.96
C SER A 136 -4.04 10.59 -22.21
N ALA A 137 -3.79 9.28 -22.16
CA ALA A 137 -4.65 8.36 -21.41
C ALA A 137 -4.29 8.37 -19.92
N PHE A 138 -3.01 8.45 -19.58
CA PHE A 138 -2.55 8.40 -18.19
C PHE A 138 -3.19 9.51 -17.36
N GLU A 139 -3.16 10.77 -17.80
CA GLU A 139 -3.75 11.90 -17.05
C GLU A 139 -5.26 11.75 -16.87
N LYS A 140 -5.96 11.31 -17.93
CA LYS A 140 -7.43 11.19 -17.96
C LYS A 140 -7.95 10.15 -16.98
N TYR A 141 -7.23 9.05 -16.79
CA TYR A 141 -7.73 7.92 -16.01
C TYR A 141 -7.18 7.89 -14.57
N ILE A 142 -5.90 8.14 -14.32
CA ILE A 142 -5.32 7.90 -12.98
C ILE A 142 -5.86 8.82 -11.89
N PHE A 143 -6.32 10.02 -12.25
CA PHE A 143 -6.88 10.98 -11.28
C PHE A 143 -8.41 10.96 -11.21
N ASN A 144 -9.04 9.94 -11.80
CA ASN A 144 -10.47 9.70 -11.70
C ASN A 144 -10.74 8.43 -10.88
N HIS A 145 -11.25 8.57 -9.66
CA HIS A 145 -11.50 7.41 -8.80
C HIS A 145 -12.48 6.39 -9.42
N ASN A 146 -13.38 6.80 -10.32
CA ASN A 146 -14.34 5.90 -10.97
C ASN A 146 -13.69 4.87 -11.90
N THR A 147 -12.44 5.06 -12.30
CA THR A 147 -11.71 4.11 -13.15
C THR A 147 -11.09 2.98 -12.35
N TYR A 148 -11.12 3.05 -11.02
CA TYR A 148 -10.57 2.04 -10.11
C TYR A 148 -11.69 1.10 -9.65
N GLY A 149 -12.08 0.14 -10.49
CA GLY A 149 -13.20 -0.76 -10.21
C GLY A 149 -13.05 -1.60 -8.92
N THR A 150 -11.82 -1.86 -8.47
CA THR A 150 -11.55 -2.60 -7.22
C THR A 150 -11.59 -1.73 -5.97
N LEU A 151 -11.67 -0.39 -6.09
CA LEU A 151 -11.63 0.52 -4.95
C LEU A 151 -12.70 0.19 -3.90
N PRO A 152 -14.01 0.06 -4.23
CA PRO A 152 -15.03 -0.23 -3.22
C PRO A 152 -14.76 -1.54 -2.45
N ILE A 153 -14.27 -2.57 -3.15
CA ILE A 153 -13.94 -3.87 -2.56
C ILE A 153 -12.75 -3.74 -1.60
N VAL A 154 -11.72 -2.98 -1.98
CA VAL A 154 -10.54 -2.75 -1.12
C VAL A 154 -10.93 -1.98 0.15
N LEU A 155 -11.79 -0.96 0.04
CA LEU A 155 -12.25 -0.20 1.22
C LEU A 155 -13.05 -1.09 2.19
N ASP A 156 -14.00 -1.89 1.67
CA ASP A 156 -14.77 -2.83 2.48
C ASP A 156 -13.88 -3.91 3.13
N LEU A 157 -12.94 -4.45 2.36
CA LEU A 157 -11.98 -5.43 2.86
C LEU A 157 -11.17 -4.85 4.03
N LEU A 158 -10.68 -3.62 3.92
CA LEU A 158 -9.90 -2.95 4.97
C LEU A 158 -10.69 -2.76 6.26
N ASN A 159 -11.97 -2.38 6.18
CA ASN A 159 -12.84 -2.29 7.35
C ASN A 159 -12.93 -3.65 8.07
N ARG A 160 -13.06 -4.75 7.32
CA ARG A 160 -13.17 -6.12 7.86
C ARG A 160 -11.87 -6.67 8.47
N ILE A 161 -10.73 -6.44 7.82
CA ILE A 161 -9.44 -7.03 8.25
C ILE A 161 -8.63 -6.12 9.19
N SER A 162 -9.19 -4.97 9.53
CA SER A 162 -8.60 -4.02 10.50
C SER A 162 -8.45 -4.65 11.89
N ILE A 163 -7.34 -4.35 12.58
CA ILE A 163 -7.07 -4.80 13.95
C ILE A 163 -6.59 -3.65 14.83
N ASP A 164 -6.90 -3.68 16.13
CA ASP A 164 -6.57 -2.58 17.06
C ASP A 164 -5.16 -2.68 17.67
N LEU A 165 -4.45 -3.78 17.41
CA LEU A 165 -3.15 -4.06 18.04
C LEU A 165 -2.05 -3.08 17.60
N TYR A 166 -2.12 -2.54 16.38
CA TYR A 166 -1.18 -1.55 15.88
C TYR A 166 -1.93 -0.51 15.04
N GLU A 167 -1.48 0.74 15.08
CA GLU A 167 -1.98 1.78 14.18
C GLU A 167 -1.80 1.34 12.72
N ASP A 168 -2.88 1.47 11.94
CA ASP A 168 -2.93 1.15 10.50
C ASP A 168 -2.51 -0.27 10.11
N ALA A 169 -2.47 -1.20 11.07
CA ALA A 169 -2.25 -2.60 10.76
C ALA A 169 -3.51 -3.27 10.23
N VAL A 170 -3.29 -4.06 9.19
CA VAL A 170 -4.24 -5.07 8.71
C VAL A 170 -3.77 -6.43 9.18
N LEU A 171 -4.72 -7.29 9.59
CA LEU A 171 -4.44 -8.59 10.18
C LEU A 171 -3.43 -9.43 9.39
N PRO A 172 -3.53 -9.57 8.04
CA PRO A 172 -2.61 -10.42 7.29
C PRO A 172 -1.16 -9.95 7.37
N ILE A 173 -0.92 -8.63 7.31
CA ILE A 173 0.45 -8.09 7.36
C ILE A 173 1.03 -8.20 8.77
N ALA A 174 0.22 -7.92 9.80
CA ALA A 174 0.66 -8.06 11.19
C ALA A 174 1.05 -9.52 11.51
N LEU A 175 0.28 -10.49 11.01
CA LEU A 175 0.60 -11.91 11.12
C LEU A 175 1.90 -12.25 10.37
N ALA A 176 2.07 -11.77 9.13
CA ALA A 176 3.27 -12.01 8.35
C ALA A 176 4.54 -11.51 9.06
N HIS A 177 4.50 -10.28 9.60
CA HIS A 177 5.61 -9.73 10.41
C HIS A 177 5.89 -10.57 11.65
N LYS A 178 4.84 -10.95 12.39
CA LYS A 178 4.98 -11.79 13.58
C LYS A 178 5.64 -13.13 13.23
N PHE A 179 5.19 -13.83 12.19
CA PHE A 179 5.78 -15.11 11.80
C PHE A 179 7.21 -14.97 11.25
N ALA A 180 7.49 -13.94 10.44
CA ALA A 180 8.84 -13.65 9.97
C ALA A 180 9.79 -13.38 11.15
N SER A 181 9.35 -12.61 12.16
CA SER A 181 10.15 -12.35 13.37
C SER A 181 10.35 -13.60 14.24
N ILE A 182 9.38 -14.51 14.28
CA ILE A 182 9.53 -15.78 15.00
C ILE A 182 10.60 -16.64 14.34
N SER A 183 10.71 -16.66 13.01
CA SER A 183 11.76 -17.40 12.31
C SER A 183 13.17 -16.81 12.53
N LEU A 184 13.28 -15.51 12.87
CA LEU A 184 14.55 -14.85 13.18
C LEU A 184 15.06 -15.18 14.59
N ASN A 185 14.16 -15.40 15.56
CA ASN A 185 14.52 -15.66 16.96
C ASN A 185 15.40 -16.92 17.18
N PRO A 186 15.16 -18.06 16.52
CA PRO A 186 16.07 -19.21 16.57
C PRO A 186 17.46 -18.90 16.01
N GLY A 187 17.54 -18.17 14.89
CA GLY A 187 18.81 -17.82 14.25
C GLY A 187 19.68 -16.91 15.11
N ILE A 188 19.07 -15.93 15.78
CA ILE A 188 19.76 -15.05 16.74
C ILE A 188 20.29 -15.84 17.93
N LYS A 189 19.49 -16.74 18.52
CA LYS A 189 19.94 -17.61 19.62
C LYS A 189 21.12 -18.49 19.23
N ILE A 190 21.08 -19.06 18.02
CA ILE A 190 22.18 -19.89 17.51
C ILE A 190 23.45 -19.04 17.36
N LEU A 191 23.34 -17.85 16.76
CA LEU A 191 24.47 -16.93 16.62
C LEU A 191 25.03 -16.49 17.98
N GLU A 192 24.17 -16.16 18.94
CA GLU A 192 24.58 -15.84 20.32
C GLU A 192 25.33 -17.00 21.00
N ILE A 193 24.86 -18.24 20.83
CA ILE A 193 25.54 -19.43 21.36
C ILE A 193 26.93 -19.58 20.71
N PHE A 194 27.03 -19.45 19.39
CA PHE A 194 28.32 -19.52 18.69
C PHE A 194 29.28 -18.41 19.11
N THR A 195 28.81 -17.17 19.22
CA THR A 195 29.63 -16.04 19.65
C THR A 195 30.10 -16.19 21.10
N LYS A 196 29.23 -16.64 22.02
CA LYS A 196 29.61 -16.92 23.42
C LYS A 196 30.65 -18.04 23.52
N ASN A 197 30.47 -19.12 22.77
CA ASN A 197 31.43 -20.23 22.74
C ASN A 197 32.79 -19.81 22.16
N TYR A 198 32.80 -18.95 21.14
CA TYR A 198 34.04 -18.44 20.55
C TYR A 198 34.81 -17.51 21.50
N ILE A 199 34.09 -16.64 22.24
CA ILE A 199 34.70 -15.74 23.23
C ILE A 199 35.23 -16.51 24.46
N GLN A 200 34.60 -17.63 24.84
CA GLN A 200 35.06 -18.47 25.96
C GLN A 200 36.27 -19.37 25.63
N GLN A 201 36.68 -19.45 24.36
CA GLN A 201 37.84 -20.23 23.91
C GLN A 201 39.12 -19.38 23.76
N GLN A 202 39.10 -18.11 24.19
CA GLN A 202 40.27 -17.26 24.38
C GLN A 202 40.50 -17.02 25.87
#